data_AF-A0A2V5VUB3-F1
#
_entry.id   AF-A0A2V5VUB3-F1
#
_cell.length_a   1.000
_cell.length_b   1.000
_cell.length_c   1.000
_cell.angle_alpha   90.00
_cell.angle_beta   90.00
_cell.angle_gamma   90.00
#
_symmetry.space_group_name_H-M   'P 1'
#
loop_
_entity.id
_entity.type
_entity.pdbx_description
1 polymer ?
#
loop_
_entity_poly.entity_id
_entity_poly.type
_entity_poly.pdbx_seq_one_letter_code
_entity_poly.pdbx_strand_id
1 'polypeptide(L)'
;MKRARQPKSRTERLSAPKKDDVSPKRAPRSPAFSQALTNARSYAKDPERLRQLFKEAVKKAPTIPRDPFKDLWAYFQAMLRLIRAYYGREYRNVPLQNLVMIVGAIIYILNPFDLIPDWIAGLGFADDAVVLAFAVRQTRQTLDDFMTWEIASRERPAL
;
A
#
# COMPACT_ATOMS: atom_id res chain seq x y z
N MET A 1 19.70 -21.91 -69.08
CA MET A 1 20.77 -22.60 -68.31
C MET A 1 21.45 -21.60 -67.39
N LYS A 2 21.33 -21.75 -66.06
CA LYS A 2 22.38 -21.69 -65.01
C LYS A 2 21.72 -22.03 -63.66
N ARG A 3 22.35 -22.95 -62.92
CA ARG A 3 21.80 -23.68 -61.76
C ARG A 3 22.12 -22.99 -60.42
N ALA A 4 21.17 -23.20 -59.49
CA ALA A 4 21.30 -23.50 -58.06
C ALA A 4 21.99 -22.53 -57.08
N ARG A 5 21.28 -22.25 -55.97
CA ARG A 5 21.63 -22.67 -54.59
C ARG A 5 20.54 -22.23 -53.58
N GLN A 6 19.88 -23.19 -52.93
CA GLN A 6 19.42 -23.12 -51.53
C GLN A 6 20.52 -23.76 -50.65
N PRO A 7 20.54 -23.74 -49.28
CA PRO A 7 19.44 -23.46 -48.32
C PRO A 7 19.85 -22.61 -47.09
N LYS A 8 18.92 -22.36 -46.15
CA LYS A 8 19.07 -22.69 -44.70
C LYS A 8 17.93 -22.12 -43.85
N SER A 9 17.21 -23.04 -43.23
CA SER A 9 16.32 -22.87 -42.09
C SER A 9 17.09 -22.37 -40.86
N ARG A 10 16.56 -21.36 -40.18
CA ARG A 10 16.94 -21.02 -38.79
C ARG A 10 15.68 -20.70 -38.00
N THR A 11 15.28 -21.67 -37.20
CA THR A 11 14.35 -21.55 -36.09
C THR A 11 14.80 -20.40 -35.19
N GLU A 12 13.99 -19.35 -35.05
CA GLU A 12 14.17 -18.37 -33.97
C GLU A 12 12.86 -18.21 -33.18
N ARG A 13 12.93 -18.85 -32.02
CA ARG A 13 12.11 -18.79 -30.80
C ARG A 13 11.05 -17.69 -30.70
N LEU A 14 9.85 -18.15 -30.35
CA LEU A 14 8.80 -17.48 -29.57
C LEU A 14 9.37 -16.40 -28.64
N SER A 15 8.99 -15.14 -28.87
CA SER A 15 9.19 -14.04 -27.93
C SER A 15 7.83 -13.58 -27.41
N ALA A 16 7.64 -13.74 -26.10
CA ALA A 16 6.48 -13.38 -25.29
C ALA A 16 6.14 -11.87 -25.35
N PRO A 17 4.91 -11.45 -24.98
CA PRO A 17 4.45 -10.09 -25.17
C PRO A 17 5.17 -9.08 -24.25
N LYS A 18 5.34 -7.88 -24.80
CA LYS A 18 5.99 -6.70 -24.21
C LYS A 18 5.21 -6.25 -22.97
N LYS A 19 5.88 -6.20 -21.81
CA LYS A 19 5.34 -5.62 -20.57
C LYS A 19 5.27 -4.11 -20.75
N ASP A 20 4.06 -3.57 -20.80
CA ASP A 20 3.86 -2.13 -20.84
C ASP A 20 4.33 -1.48 -19.54
N ASP A 21 5.15 -0.47 -19.74
CA ASP A 21 5.95 0.28 -18.80
C ASP A 21 5.04 1.21 -17.98
N VAL A 22 4.62 0.79 -16.78
CA VAL A 22 3.92 1.68 -15.84
C VAL A 22 4.95 2.51 -15.08
N SER A 23 5.48 3.54 -15.75
CA SER A 23 6.28 4.58 -15.11
C SER A 23 5.37 5.62 -14.43
N PRO A 24 5.48 5.86 -13.11
CA PRO A 24 4.61 6.81 -12.40
C PRO A 24 5.00 8.27 -12.68
N LYS A 25 4.00 9.10 -12.99
CA LYS A 25 4.15 10.55 -13.12
C LYS A 25 4.67 11.16 -11.81
N ARG A 26 5.64 12.08 -11.95
CA ARG A 26 6.58 12.62 -10.94
C ARG A 26 5.92 13.05 -9.62
N ALA A 27 6.47 12.54 -8.51
CA ALA A 27 6.17 13.00 -7.16
C ALA A 27 6.75 14.42 -6.89
N PRO A 28 6.12 15.25 -6.03
CA PRO A 28 6.60 16.59 -5.71
C PRO A 28 7.93 16.57 -4.94
N ARG A 29 8.92 17.35 -5.41
CA ARG A 29 10.26 17.46 -4.83
C ARG A 29 10.31 18.49 -3.69
N SER A 30 9.52 18.32 -2.63
CA SER A 30 9.67 19.16 -1.44
C SER A 30 10.63 18.51 -0.42
N PRO A 31 11.39 19.31 0.37
CA PRO A 31 12.20 18.80 1.48
C PRO A 31 11.36 18.00 2.48
N ALA A 32 10.14 18.47 2.77
CA ALA A 32 9.15 17.79 3.60
C ALA A 32 8.75 16.40 3.03
N PHE A 33 8.60 16.27 1.71
CA PHE A 33 8.30 14.99 1.06
C PHE A 33 9.46 14.00 1.16
N SER A 34 10.71 14.49 1.05
CA SER A 34 11.92 13.65 1.20
C SER A 34 12.11 13.18 2.66
N GLN A 35 11.83 14.04 3.62
CA GLN A 35 11.87 13.71 5.06
C GLN A 35 10.75 12.75 5.44
N ALA A 36 9.53 13.00 4.94
CA ALA A 36 8.40 12.09 5.07
C ALA A 36 8.75 10.72 4.51
N LEU A 37 9.34 10.63 3.31
CA LEU A 37 9.81 9.37 2.69
C LEU A 37 10.94 8.67 3.49
N THR A 38 11.76 9.41 4.23
CA THR A 38 12.85 8.86 5.04
C THR A 38 12.35 8.28 6.37
N ASN A 39 11.46 8.99 7.05
CA ASN A 39 10.82 8.53 8.30
C ASN A 39 9.91 7.34 8.03
N ALA A 40 9.14 7.41 6.96
CA ALA A 40 8.36 6.35 6.36
C ALA A 40 9.15 5.06 6.05
N ARG A 41 10.36 5.20 5.48
CA ARG A 41 11.27 4.06 5.24
C ARG A 41 11.70 3.39 6.54
N SER A 42 11.79 4.11 7.66
CA SER A 42 12.16 3.52 8.94
C SER A 42 11.10 2.56 9.48
N TYR A 43 9.81 2.89 9.32
CA TYR A 43 8.70 2.00 9.68
C TYR A 43 8.61 0.77 8.77
N ALA A 44 8.79 0.94 7.46
CA ALA A 44 8.78 -0.18 6.52
C ALA A 44 9.95 -1.17 6.69
N LYS A 45 11.04 -0.72 7.34
CA LYS A 45 12.25 -1.52 7.61
C LYS A 45 12.27 -2.17 8.99
N ASP A 46 11.38 -1.76 9.89
CA ASP A 46 11.33 -2.24 11.27
C ASP A 46 10.00 -3.00 11.53
N PRO A 47 10.00 -4.34 11.43
CA PRO A 47 8.81 -5.16 11.67
C PRO A 47 8.22 -5.00 13.07
N GLU A 48 9.03 -4.67 14.09
CA GLU A 48 8.53 -4.51 15.46
C GLU A 48 7.70 -3.24 15.61
N ARG A 49 8.11 -2.14 14.97
CA ARG A 49 7.30 -0.91 14.92
C ARG A 49 5.95 -1.13 14.25
N LEU A 50 5.92 -1.86 13.12
CA LEU A 50 4.67 -2.21 12.44
C LEU A 50 3.77 -3.10 13.31
N ARG A 51 4.37 -4.07 14.00
CA ARG A 51 3.67 -4.94 14.94
C ARG A 51 3.10 -4.16 16.13
N GLN A 52 3.83 -3.19 16.66
CA GLN A 52 3.36 -2.34 17.75
C GLN A 52 2.22 -1.42 17.30
N LEU A 53 2.36 -0.77 16.16
CA LEU A 53 1.30 0.02 15.54
C LEU A 53 0.03 -0.83 15.35
N PHE A 54 0.17 -2.04 14.81
CA PHE A 54 -0.97 -2.96 14.65
C PHE A 54 -1.63 -3.30 16.00
N LYS A 55 -0.85 -3.61 17.04
CA LYS A 55 -1.39 -3.93 18.37
C LYS A 55 -2.17 -2.76 18.96
N GLU A 56 -1.61 -1.57 18.88
CA GLU A 56 -2.28 -0.34 19.35
C GLU A 56 -3.53 -0.06 18.53
N ALA A 57 -3.46 -0.26 17.22
CA ALA A 57 -4.58 -0.06 16.33
C ALA A 57 -5.74 -0.99 16.64
N VAL A 58 -5.47 -2.29 16.78
CA VAL A 58 -6.50 -3.28 17.12
C VAL A 58 -7.08 -3.02 18.51
N LYS A 59 -6.26 -2.56 19.47
CA LYS A 59 -6.72 -2.20 20.82
C LYS A 59 -7.67 -1.00 20.81
N LYS A 60 -7.39 0.03 20.01
CA LYS A 60 -8.19 1.26 19.91
C LYS A 60 -9.35 1.15 18.92
N ALA A 61 -9.28 0.27 17.91
CA ALA A 61 -10.33 0.14 16.89
C ALA A 61 -11.77 0.02 17.41
N PRO A 62 -12.06 -0.66 18.54
CA PRO A 62 -13.40 -0.70 19.12
C PRO A 62 -13.89 0.63 19.69
N THR A 63 -12.98 1.53 20.07
CA THR A 63 -13.31 2.84 20.68
C THR A 63 -13.46 3.95 19.65
N ILE A 64 -13.15 3.68 18.37
CA ILE A 64 -13.25 4.66 17.29
C ILE A 64 -14.71 4.75 16.82
N PRO A 65 -15.34 5.95 16.81
CA PRO A 65 -16.68 6.15 16.26
C PRO A 65 -16.75 5.67 14.81
N ARG A 66 -17.78 4.90 14.47
CA ARG A 66 -17.89 4.29 13.13
C ARG A 66 -18.63 5.15 12.13
N ASP A 67 -19.53 6.01 12.60
CA ASP A 67 -20.37 6.84 11.73
C ASP A 67 -19.59 7.72 10.75
N PRO A 68 -18.48 8.39 11.12
CA PRO A 68 -17.71 9.21 10.18
C PRO A 68 -16.99 8.40 9.10
N PHE A 69 -16.81 7.09 9.32
CA PHE A 69 -15.99 6.21 8.48
C PHE A 69 -16.78 5.05 7.90
N LYS A 70 -18.11 5.09 7.92
CA LYS A 70 -18.97 3.93 7.60
C LYS A 70 -18.56 3.22 6.32
N ASP A 71 -18.31 3.98 5.25
CA ASP A 71 -17.95 3.45 3.93
C ASP A 71 -16.45 3.11 3.79
N LEU A 72 -15.62 3.63 4.68
CA LEU A 72 -14.16 3.44 4.69
C LEU A 72 -13.70 2.39 5.70
N TRP A 73 -14.60 1.95 6.58
CA TRP A 73 -14.26 1.06 7.68
C TRP A 73 -13.70 -0.28 7.20
N ALA A 74 -14.28 -0.84 6.13
CA ALA A 74 -13.79 -2.07 5.51
C ALA A 74 -12.35 -1.91 5.01
N TYR A 75 -12.02 -0.75 4.43
CA TYR A 75 -10.66 -0.44 3.99
C TYR A 75 -9.71 -0.24 5.17
N PHE A 76 -10.14 0.42 6.25
CA PHE A 76 -9.34 0.51 7.48
C PHE A 76 -9.02 -0.90 8.03
N GLN A 77 -9.99 -1.80 8.07
CA GLN A 77 -9.74 -3.19 8.47
C GLN A 77 -8.81 -3.92 7.50
N ALA A 78 -8.91 -3.68 6.20
CA ALA A 78 -7.98 -4.22 5.21
C ALA A 78 -6.56 -3.70 5.43
N MET A 79 -6.38 -2.42 5.76
CA MET A 79 -5.09 -1.83 6.11
C MET A 79 -4.45 -2.52 7.31
N LEU A 80 -5.22 -2.80 8.38
CA LEU A 80 -4.71 -3.52 9.56
C LEU A 80 -4.28 -4.95 9.22
N ARG A 81 -5.07 -5.67 8.41
CA ARG A 81 -4.72 -7.02 7.94
C ARG A 81 -3.47 -7.01 7.05
N LEU A 82 -3.34 -6.01 6.18
CA LEU A 82 -2.17 -5.84 5.33
C LEU A 82 -0.91 -5.61 6.17
N ILE A 83 -0.94 -4.71 7.16
CA ILE A 83 0.20 -4.49 8.06
C ILE A 83 0.60 -5.80 8.74
N ARG A 84 -0.38 -6.57 9.24
CA ARG A 84 -0.15 -7.87 9.85
C ARG A 84 0.57 -8.85 8.92
N ALA A 85 0.02 -9.05 7.73
CA ALA A 85 0.62 -9.93 6.73
C ALA A 85 2.02 -9.44 6.30
N TYR A 86 2.24 -8.12 6.25
CA TYR A 86 3.52 -7.53 5.88
C TYR A 86 4.61 -7.77 6.93
N TYR A 87 4.37 -7.46 8.21
CA TYR A 87 5.37 -7.73 9.24
C TYR A 87 5.57 -9.24 9.45
N GLY A 88 4.51 -10.05 9.28
CA GLY A 88 4.55 -11.51 9.32
C GLY A 88 5.27 -12.16 8.14
N ARG A 89 5.67 -11.38 7.12
CA ARG A 89 6.29 -11.85 5.87
C ARG A 89 5.40 -12.73 4.99
N GLU A 90 4.10 -12.77 5.25
CA GLU A 90 3.11 -13.51 4.46
C GLU A 90 2.80 -12.79 3.13
N TYR A 91 2.78 -11.45 3.15
CA TYR A 91 2.55 -10.62 1.97
C TYR A 91 3.52 -9.45 1.89
N ARG A 92 4.42 -9.44 0.88
CA ARG A 92 5.44 -8.40 0.68
C ARG A 92 5.30 -7.62 -0.63
N ASN A 93 4.29 -7.93 -1.44
CA ASN A 93 4.02 -7.23 -2.69
C ASN A 93 3.29 -5.91 -2.43
N VAL A 94 3.96 -4.98 -1.74
CA VAL A 94 3.41 -3.68 -1.35
C VAL A 94 4.41 -2.60 -1.78
N PRO A 95 4.05 -1.69 -2.69
CA PRO A 95 4.87 -0.52 -2.99
C PRO A 95 5.15 0.26 -1.72
N LEU A 96 6.41 0.62 -1.49
CA LEU A 96 6.82 1.32 -0.26
C LEU A 96 6.00 2.58 0.01
N GLN A 97 5.71 3.38 -1.03
CA GLN A 97 4.89 4.60 -0.89
C GLN A 97 3.48 4.30 -0.36
N ASN A 98 2.90 3.18 -0.77
CA ASN A 98 1.55 2.78 -0.36
C ASN A 98 1.56 2.24 1.07
N LEU A 99 2.57 1.44 1.44
CA LEU A 99 2.75 1.00 2.83
C LEU A 99 2.83 2.20 3.79
N VAL A 100 3.56 3.22 3.37
CA VAL A 100 3.78 4.45 4.15
C VAL A 100 2.50 5.25 4.29
N MET A 101 1.74 5.40 3.21
CA MET A 101 0.43 6.05 3.25
C MET A 101 -0.54 5.33 4.18
N ILE A 102 -0.55 3.98 4.13
CA ILE A 102 -1.37 3.14 5.01
C ILE A 102 -0.96 3.33 6.49
N VAL A 103 0.34 3.28 6.78
CA VAL A 103 0.87 3.48 8.13
C VAL A 103 0.51 4.87 8.66
N GLY A 104 0.69 5.91 7.85
CA GLY A 104 0.34 7.28 8.22
C GLY A 104 -1.14 7.44 8.53
N ALA A 105 -2.02 6.89 7.67
CA ALA A 105 -3.46 6.92 7.91
C ALA A 105 -3.85 6.21 9.20
N ILE A 106 -3.25 5.06 9.52
CA ILE A 106 -3.54 4.36 10.78
C ILE A 106 -3.06 5.19 11.97
N ILE A 107 -1.82 5.69 11.98
CA ILE A 107 -1.32 6.48 13.12
C ILE A 107 -2.23 7.68 13.38
N TYR A 108 -2.61 8.40 12.32
CA TYR A 108 -3.50 9.54 12.41
C TYR A 108 -4.86 9.16 13.04
N ILE A 109 -5.46 8.05 12.63
CA ILE A 109 -6.72 7.54 13.21
C ILE A 109 -6.56 7.11 14.68
N LEU A 110 -5.37 6.69 15.12
CA LEU A 110 -5.12 6.31 16.52
C LEU A 110 -4.82 7.48 17.45
N ASN A 111 -4.24 8.54 16.90
CA ASN A 111 -3.92 9.76 17.62
C ASN A 111 -4.14 10.96 16.69
N PRO A 112 -5.37 11.49 16.62
CA PRO A 112 -5.69 12.59 15.70
C PRO A 112 -4.89 13.87 15.99
N PHE A 113 -4.25 13.97 17.16
CA PHE A 113 -3.50 15.15 17.59
C PHE A 113 -1.98 15.09 17.33
N ASP A 114 -1.41 13.97 16.86
CA ASP A 114 0.05 13.74 16.93
C ASP A 114 0.85 14.12 15.66
N LEU A 115 0.21 14.30 14.51
CA LEU A 115 0.89 14.29 13.21
C LEU A 115 0.63 15.51 12.33
N ILE A 116 -0.03 16.54 12.87
CA ILE A 116 -0.23 17.80 12.18
C ILE A 116 0.88 18.76 12.61
N PRO A 117 1.86 19.11 11.74
CA PRO A 117 2.71 20.28 11.97
C PRO A 117 1.83 21.52 12.15
N ASP A 118 2.31 22.57 12.81
CA ASP A 118 1.55 23.81 13.09
C ASP A 118 1.03 24.60 11.86
N TRP A 119 1.16 24.07 10.64
CA TRP A 119 0.71 24.67 9.37
C TRP A 119 -0.76 24.42 8.98
N ILE A 120 -1.52 23.57 9.68
CA ILE A 120 -2.96 23.25 9.38
C ILE A 120 -3.90 23.77 10.50
N ALA A 121 -3.49 24.78 11.27
CA ALA A 121 -4.29 25.32 12.38
C ALA A 121 -5.55 26.13 11.96
N GLY A 122 -6.20 25.81 10.84
CA GLY A 122 -7.32 26.58 10.29
C GLY A 122 -8.47 25.82 9.63
N LEU A 123 -8.44 24.48 9.54
CA LEU A 123 -9.54 23.69 8.97
C LEU A 123 -10.03 22.67 9.99
N GLY A 124 -11.22 22.91 10.54
CA GLY A 124 -11.77 22.15 11.66
C GLY A 124 -12.16 20.70 11.34
N PHE A 125 -12.07 19.84 12.36
CA PHE A 125 -12.74 18.57 12.73
C PHE A 125 -13.31 17.57 11.69
N ALA A 126 -13.34 17.86 10.39
CA ALA A 126 -13.71 16.92 9.32
C ALA A 126 -12.50 16.12 8.78
N ASP A 127 -11.32 16.34 9.34
CA ASP A 127 -10.05 15.94 8.73
C ASP A 127 -9.84 14.42 8.72
N ASP A 128 -10.34 13.68 9.71
CA ASP A 128 -10.01 12.26 9.86
C ASP A 128 -10.60 11.36 8.77
N ALA A 129 -11.88 11.57 8.43
CA ALA A 129 -12.54 10.82 7.36
C ALA A 129 -11.95 11.18 5.99
N VAL A 130 -11.54 12.45 5.82
CA VAL A 130 -10.89 12.94 4.60
C VAL A 130 -9.50 12.33 4.45
N VAL A 131 -8.72 12.26 5.53
CA VAL A 131 -7.40 11.61 5.55
C VAL A 131 -7.52 10.13 5.20
N LEU A 132 -8.47 9.41 5.82
CA LEU A 132 -8.68 8.00 5.49
C LEU A 132 -9.16 7.84 4.04
N ALA A 133 -10.09 8.67 3.57
CA ALA A 133 -10.58 8.64 2.18
C ALA A 133 -9.44 8.89 1.18
N PHE A 134 -8.58 9.87 1.46
CA PHE A 134 -7.41 10.17 0.65
C PHE A 134 -6.43 9.00 0.62
N ALA A 135 -6.12 8.41 1.78
CA ALA A 135 -5.25 7.25 1.88
C ALA A 135 -5.83 6.05 1.11
N VAL A 136 -7.12 5.76 1.24
CA VAL A 136 -7.82 4.72 0.48
C VAL A 136 -7.73 5.00 -1.01
N ARG A 137 -8.03 6.23 -1.45
CA ARG A 137 -7.94 6.60 -2.87
C ARG A 137 -6.54 6.37 -3.44
N GLN A 138 -5.49 6.72 -2.69
CA GLN A 138 -4.11 6.56 -3.13
C GLN A 138 -3.64 5.10 -3.13
N THR A 139 -4.18 4.27 -2.23
CA THR A 139 -3.69 2.90 -1.99
C THR A 139 -4.65 1.82 -2.45
N ARG A 140 -5.77 2.19 -3.07
CA ARG A 140 -6.87 1.30 -3.48
C ARG A 140 -6.38 0.06 -4.21
N GLN A 141 -5.59 0.22 -5.26
CA GLN A 141 -5.08 -0.93 -6.03
C GLN A 141 -4.29 -1.90 -5.14
N THR A 142 -3.43 -1.39 -4.26
CA THR A 142 -2.65 -2.23 -3.34
C THR A 142 -3.53 -2.95 -2.31
N LEU A 143 -4.60 -2.31 -1.84
CA LEU A 143 -5.55 -2.95 -0.94
C LEU A 143 -6.38 -4.01 -1.68
N ASP A 144 -6.80 -3.74 -2.91
CA ASP A 144 -7.56 -4.67 -3.74
C ASP A 144 -6.72 -5.90 -4.12
N ASP A 145 -5.45 -5.70 -4.51
CA ASP A 145 -4.49 -6.78 -4.76
C ASP A 145 -4.27 -7.64 -3.51
N PHE A 146 -4.11 -7.00 -2.35
CA PHE A 146 -3.97 -7.69 -1.07
C PHE A 146 -5.21 -8.51 -0.71
N MET A 147 -6.41 -7.94 -0.85
CA MET A 147 -7.66 -8.65 -0.55
C MET A 147 -7.88 -9.84 -1.48
N THR A 148 -7.53 -9.69 -2.76
CA THR A 148 -7.57 -10.78 -3.75
C THR A 148 -6.63 -11.92 -3.35
N TRP A 149 -5.38 -11.58 -2.99
CA TRP A 149 -4.42 -12.56 -2.49
C TRP A 149 -4.89 -13.25 -1.20
N GLU A 150 -5.54 -12.51 -0.29
CA GLU A 150 -6.00 -13.05 0.98
C GLU A 150 -7.11 -14.09 0.77
N ILE A 151 -8.05 -13.82 -0.12
CA ILE A 151 -9.11 -14.78 -0.51
C ILE A 151 -8.47 -16.04 -1.11
N ALA A 152 -7.61 -15.87 -2.12
CA ALA A 152 -6.92 -17.00 -2.77
C ALA A 152 -6.04 -17.82 -1.80
N SER A 153 -5.50 -17.19 -0.76
CA SER A 153 -4.67 -17.88 0.24
C SER A 153 -5.50 -18.68 1.25
N ARG A 154 -6.76 -18.32 1.50
CA ARG A 154 -7.68 -19.09 2.36
C ARG A 154 -8.24 -20.34 1.69
N GLU A 155 -8.30 -20.33 0.35
CA GLU A 155 -8.81 -21.44 -0.46
C GLU A 155 -7.78 -22.54 -0.72
N ARG A 156 -6.51 -22.36 -0.32
CA ARG A 156 -5.50 -23.42 -0.40
C ARG A 156 -5.61 -24.33 0.83
N PRO A 157 -6.10 -25.58 0.71
CA PRO A 157 -6.05 -26.53 1.81
C PRO A 157 -4.57 -26.80 2.16
N ALA A 158 -4.27 -26.89 3.45
CA ALA A 158 -2.98 -27.36 3.92
C ALA A 158 -2.78 -28.80 3.39
N LEU A 159 -1.72 -29.00 2.60
CA LEU A 159 -1.29 -30.31 2.11
C LEU A 159 -0.67 -31.14 3.23
#